data_AF-A0A956I2L0-F1
#
_entry.id   AF-A0A956I2L0-F1
#
_cell.length_a   1.000
_cell.length_b   1.000
_cell.length_c   1.000
_cell.angle_alpha   90.00
_cell.angle_beta   90.00
_cell.angle_gamma   90.00
#
_symmetry.space_group_name_H-M   'P 1'
#
loop_
_entity.id
_entity.type
_entity.pdbx_description
1 polymer ?
#
loop_
_entity_poly.entity_id
_entity_poly.type
_entity_poly.pdbx_seq_one_letter_code
_entity_poly.pdbx_strand_id
1 'polypeptide(L)'
;MRARLIASFALLIAPTLACGVAAPCTEARPELDRQVAAYRATLEGGLAHWQAESETSEAARAYGADSAAAGAIDRHRRDLQTLARFEAAIASGDESSAETELSALQSSASAHHPEVDGLADAARRARHCTE
;
A
#
# COMPACT_ATOMS: atom_id res chain seq x y z
N MET A 1 -57.09 17.81 -29.22
CA MET A 1 -56.53 16.47 -28.89
C MET A 1 -55.17 16.70 -28.26
N ARG A 2 -55.02 16.77 -26.93
CA ARG A 2 -55.04 15.70 -25.90
C ARG A 2 -53.80 14.79 -25.92
N ALA A 3 -53.25 14.64 -24.70
CA ALA A 3 -52.27 13.68 -24.17
C ALA A 3 -50.79 13.99 -24.44
N ARG A 4 -50.00 14.50 -23.48
CA ARG A 4 -49.46 13.91 -22.21
C ARG A 4 -48.59 12.68 -22.43
N LEU A 5 -47.34 12.78 -21.93
CA LEU A 5 -46.49 11.79 -21.21
C LEU A 5 -45.02 12.13 -21.52
N ILE A 6 -44.35 13.01 -20.76
CA ILE A 6 -43.56 12.68 -19.56
C ILE A 6 -43.21 11.19 -19.50
N ALA A 7 -42.14 10.81 -20.19
CA ALA A 7 -41.39 9.61 -19.87
C ALA A 7 -40.36 10.00 -18.80
N SER A 8 -40.76 9.78 -17.55
CA SER A 8 -39.89 9.69 -16.39
C SER A 8 -38.82 8.64 -16.68
N PHE A 9 -37.63 9.03 -17.12
CA PHE A 9 -36.50 8.13 -17.02
C PHE A 9 -35.99 8.23 -15.59
N ALA A 10 -36.23 7.14 -14.87
CA ALA A 10 -35.99 6.99 -13.47
C ALA A 10 -34.59 7.47 -13.10
N LEU A 11 -34.57 8.38 -12.13
CA LEU A 11 -33.60 8.46 -11.06
C LEU A 11 -33.08 7.03 -10.72
N LEU A 12 -31.98 6.62 -11.33
CA LEU A 12 -31.05 5.72 -10.67
C LEU A 12 -30.18 6.62 -9.80
N ILE A 13 -30.78 7.01 -8.67
CA ILE A 13 -30.02 7.36 -7.49
C ILE A 13 -29.22 6.09 -7.19
N ALA A 14 -27.97 6.03 -7.64
CA ALA A 14 -26.99 5.30 -6.87
C ALA A 14 -26.98 6.03 -5.51
N PRO A 15 -27.45 5.42 -4.41
CA PRO A 15 -27.20 6.03 -3.13
C PRO A 15 -25.68 6.00 -3.00
N THR A 16 -25.07 7.17 -3.11
CA THR A 16 -23.77 7.47 -2.57
C THR A 16 -23.85 7.19 -1.07
N LEU A 17 -23.75 5.92 -0.69
CA LEU A 17 -23.51 5.46 0.68
C LEU A 17 -22.03 5.73 0.99
N ALA A 18 -21.65 7.01 0.89
CA ALA A 18 -20.52 7.58 1.59
C ALA A 18 -21.00 7.86 3.02
N CYS A 19 -21.25 6.79 3.79
CA CYS A 19 -21.58 6.85 5.20
C CYS A 19 -21.18 5.52 5.87
N GLY A 20 -19.90 5.39 6.23
CA GLY A 20 -19.43 4.55 7.34
C GLY A 20 -19.80 3.06 7.36
N VAL A 21 -20.24 2.46 6.25
CA VAL A 21 -20.50 1.01 6.20
C VAL A 21 -19.15 0.32 6.04
N ALA A 22 -18.85 -0.58 6.97
CA ALA A 22 -17.70 -1.48 6.84
C ALA A 22 -17.72 -2.15 5.46
N ALA A 23 -16.57 -2.16 4.78
CA ALA A 23 -16.44 -2.88 3.52
C ALA A 23 -16.65 -4.39 3.79
N PRO A 24 -17.30 -5.14 2.89
CA PRO A 24 -17.42 -6.58 3.06
C PRO A 24 -16.02 -7.23 3.02
N CYS A 25 -15.80 -8.27 3.82
CA CYS A 25 -14.50 -8.94 3.89
C CYS A 25 -14.06 -9.53 2.53
N THR A 26 -15.03 -9.86 1.68
CA THR A 26 -14.81 -10.31 0.29
C THR A 26 -14.20 -9.25 -0.62
N GLU A 27 -14.32 -7.96 -0.28
CA GLU A 27 -13.71 -6.85 -1.02
C GLU A 27 -12.48 -6.28 -0.29
N ALA A 28 -12.55 -6.18 1.04
CA ALA A 28 -11.50 -5.57 1.85
C ALA A 28 -10.20 -6.39 1.86
N ARG A 29 -10.28 -7.73 1.93
CA ARG A 29 -9.09 -8.60 1.94
C ARG A 29 -8.37 -8.60 0.58
N PRO A 30 -9.04 -8.79 -0.58
CA PRO A 30 -8.36 -8.69 -1.87
C PRO A 30 -7.78 -7.30 -2.14
N GLU A 31 -8.38 -6.25 -1.62
CA GLU A 31 -7.83 -4.90 -1.75
C GLU A 31 -6.57 -4.71 -0.90
N LEU A 32 -6.51 -5.25 0.32
CA LEU A 32 -5.28 -5.30 1.09
C LEU A 32 -4.17 -6.03 0.32
N ASP A 33 -4.47 -7.19 -0.27
CA ASP A 33 -3.48 -7.94 -1.07
C ASP A 33 -2.98 -7.13 -2.27
N ARG A 34 -3.88 -6.39 -2.95
CA ARG A 34 -3.49 -5.48 -4.04
C ARG A 34 -2.56 -4.36 -3.57
N GLN A 35 -2.84 -3.75 -2.42
CA GLN A 35 -1.99 -2.68 -1.87
C GLN A 35 -0.62 -3.23 -1.41
N VAL A 36 -0.59 -4.42 -0.81
CA VAL A 36 0.67 -5.11 -0.46
C VAL A 36 1.50 -5.36 -1.72
N ALA A 37 0.88 -5.89 -2.79
CA ALA A 37 1.56 -6.14 -4.05
C ALA A 37 2.07 -4.85 -4.71
N ALA A 38 1.25 -3.78 -4.70
CA ALA A 38 1.64 -2.48 -5.24
C ALA A 38 2.83 -1.91 -4.47
N TYR A 39 2.78 -1.91 -3.14
CA TYR A 39 3.86 -1.37 -2.33
C TYR A 39 5.15 -2.20 -2.45
N ARG A 40 5.05 -3.54 -2.53
CA ARG A 40 6.19 -4.40 -2.83
C ARG A 40 6.83 -4.03 -4.17
N ALA A 41 6.04 -3.88 -5.23
CA ALA A 41 6.54 -3.51 -6.54
C ALA A 41 7.26 -2.15 -6.52
N THR A 42 6.75 -1.18 -5.76
CA THR A 42 7.42 0.11 -5.55
C THR A 42 8.78 -0.06 -4.86
N LEU A 43 8.86 -0.85 -3.78
CA LEU A 43 10.12 -1.12 -3.07
C LEU A 43 11.13 -1.87 -3.95
N GLU A 44 10.69 -2.86 -4.72
CA GLU A 44 11.55 -3.61 -5.64
C GLU A 44 12.04 -2.73 -6.80
N GLY A 45 11.17 -1.87 -7.34
CA GLY A 45 11.54 -0.89 -8.36
C GLY A 45 12.56 0.13 -7.87
N GLY A 46 12.36 0.67 -6.66
CA GLY A 46 13.33 1.56 -5.99
C GLY A 46 14.66 0.87 -5.73
N LEU A 47 14.63 -0.39 -5.27
CA LEU A 47 15.84 -1.19 -5.06
C LEU A 47 16.62 -1.39 -6.35
N ALA A 48 15.94 -1.77 -7.44
CA ALA A 48 16.57 -1.95 -8.75
C ALA A 48 17.17 -0.64 -9.28
N HIS A 49 16.45 0.49 -9.11
CA HIS A 49 16.94 1.81 -9.48
C HIS A 49 18.24 2.17 -8.77
N TRP A 50 18.29 2.05 -7.44
CA TRP A 50 19.48 2.39 -6.66
C TRP A 50 20.64 1.42 -6.91
N GLN A 51 20.36 0.15 -7.22
CA GLN A 51 21.39 -0.79 -7.66
C GLN A 51 22.04 -0.34 -8.96
N ALA A 52 21.25 0.02 -9.98
CA ALA A 52 21.77 0.53 -11.24
C ALA A 52 22.55 1.86 -11.06
N GLU A 53 22.07 2.74 -10.18
CA GLU A 53 22.82 3.96 -9.82
C GLU A 53 24.15 3.64 -9.16
N SER A 54 24.19 2.66 -8.24
CA SER A 54 25.43 2.28 -7.53
C SER A 54 26.53 1.78 -8.46
N GLU A 55 26.17 1.11 -9.56
CA GLU A 55 27.13 0.60 -10.54
C GLU A 55 27.80 1.72 -11.34
N THR A 56 27.07 2.80 -11.60
CA THR A 56 27.51 3.89 -12.47
C THR A 56 28.05 5.09 -11.70
N SER A 57 27.68 5.25 -10.43
CA SER A 57 28.03 6.39 -9.59
C SER A 57 29.50 6.43 -9.17
N GLU A 58 30.16 7.56 -9.42
CA GLU A 58 31.52 7.83 -8.91
C GLU A 58 31.53 7.93 -7.38
N ALA A 59 30.48 8.49 -6.78
CA ALA A 59 30.33 8.55 -5.32
C ALA A 59 30.21 7.14 -4.72
N ALA A 60 29.50 6.21 -5.39
CA ALA A 60 29.45 4.81 -4.95
C ALA A 60 30.84 4.14 -5.03
N ARG A 61 31.62 4.44 -6.07
CA ARG A 61 33.02 3.96 -6.19
C ARG A 61 33.95 4.54 -5.12
N ALA A 62 33.79 5.83 -4.79
CA ALA A 62 34.62 6.52 -3.81
C ALA A 62 34.30 6.15 -2.37
N TYR A 63 33.01 6.03 -2.04
CA TYR A 63 32.53 5.89 -0.66
C TYR A 63 31.96 4.51 -0.33
N GLY A 64 31.73 3.65 -1.32
CA GLY A 64 31.27 2.28 -1.12
C GLY A 64 29.99 2.21 -0.28
N ALA A 65 30.09 1.53 0.88
CA ALA A 65 28.98 1.35 1.82
C ALA A 65 28.45 2.66 2.42
N ASP A 66 29.27 3.71 2.46
CA ASP A 66 28.89 5.03 3.00
C ASP A 66 28.24 5.93 1.93
N SER A 67 28.10 5.44 0.70
CA SER A 67 27.43 6.19 -0.37
C SER A 67 25.92 6.30 -0.15
N ALA A 68 25.31 7.36 -0.70
CA ALA A 68 23.86 7.54 -0.68
C ALA A 68 23.12 6.34 -1.30
N ALA A 69 23.65 5.78 -2.39
CA ALA A 69 23.09 4.62 -3.07
C ALA A 69 23.12 3.36 -2.19
N ALA A 70 24.26 3.07 -1.52
CA ALA A 70 24.35 1.95 -0.60
C ALA A 70 23.36 2.09 0.57
N GLY A 71 23.25 3.29 1.15
CA GLY A 71 22.26 3.57 2.19
C GLY A 71 20.81 3.41 1.70
N ALA A 72 20.51 3.79 0.47
CA ALA A 72 19.17 3.63 -0.11
C ALA A 72 18.83 2.15 -0.37
N ILE A 73 19.77 1.38 -0.93
CA ILE A 73 19.64 -0.07 -1.13
C ILE A 73 19.34 -0.79 0.18
N ASP A 74 20.10 -0.47 1.23
CA ASP A 74 19.93 -1.07 2.56
C ASP A 74 18.55 -0.74 3.16
N ARG A 75 18.08 0.50 3.02
CA ARG A 75 16.73 0.90 3.44
C ARG A 75 15.62 0.12 2.72
N HIS A 76 15.67 0.02 1.39
CA HIS A 76 14.65 -0.71 0.63
C HIS A 76 14.65 -2.21 0.98
N ARG A 77 15.82 -2.81 1.22
CA ARG A 77 15.92 -4.21 1.67
C ARG A 77 15.30 -4.40 3.06
N ARG A 78 15.55 -3.49 4.00
CA ARG A 78 14.89 -3.53 5.31
C ARG A 78 13.38 -3.39 5.18
N ASP A 79 12.90 -2.44 4.38
CA ASP A 79 11.46 -2.24 4.18
C ASP A 79 10.79 -3.46 3.53
N LEU A 80 11.43 -4.13 2.57
CA LEU A 80 10.93 -5.40 2.02
C LEU A 80 10.82 -6.50 3.09
N GLN A 81 11.78 -6.59 4.01
CA GLN A 81 11.70 -7.54 5.13
C GLN A 81 10.59 -7.15 6.12
N THR A 82 10.41 -5.86 6.39
CA THR A 82 9.33 -5.34 7.24
C THR A 82 7.96 -5.61 6.62
N LEU A 83 7.81 -5.43 5.31
CA LEU A 83 6.58 -5.78 4.58
C LEU A 83 6.29 -7.28 4.65
N ALA A 84 7.31 -8.13 4.51
CA ALA A 84 7.13 -9.58 4.66
C ALA A 84 6.71 -9.99 6.08
N ARG A 85 7.23 -9.31 7.12
CA ARG A 85 6.79 -9.54 8.53
C ARG A 85 5.36 -9.05 8.74
N PHE A 86 4.97 -7.94 8.15
CA PHE A 86 3.59 -7.44 8.14
C PHE A 86 2.63 -8.45 7.51
N GLU A 87 2.97 -9.01 6.34
CA GLU A 87 2.16 -10.05 5.67
C GLU A 87 2.02 -11.31 6.52
N ALA A 88 3.12 -11.76 7.14
CA ALA A 88 3.10 -12.91 8.04
C ALA A 88 2.20 -12.66 9.27
N ALA A 89 2.26 -11.47 9.86
CA ALA A 89 1.44 -11.07 10.99
C ALA A 89 -0.06 -11.03 10.62
N ILE A 90 -0.43 -10.52 9.43
CA ILE A 90 -1.80 -10.58 8.92
C ILE A 90 -2.24 -12.04 8.77
N ALA A 91 -1.42 -12.88 8.14
CA ALA A 91 -1.75 -14.28 7.89
C ALA A 91 -1.95 -15.08 9.19
N SER A 92 -1.24 -14.72 10.27
CA SER A 92 -1.41 -15.34 11.59
C SER A 92 -2.48 -14.69 12.46
N GLY A 93 -3.09 -13.58 12.04
CA GLY A 93 -4.02 -12.79 12.85
C GLY A 93 -3.37 -12.04 14.01
N ASP A 94 -2.05 -11.82 13.96
CA ASP A 94 -1.33 -11.05 14.98
C ASP A 94 -1.42 -9.55 14.67
N GLU A 95 -2.52 -8.93 15.11
CA GLU A 95 -2.80 -7.53 14.85
C GLU A 95 -1.74 -6.58 15.42
N SER A 96 -1.21 -6.87 16.62
CA SER A 96 -0.23 -6.00 17.26
C SER A 96 1.08 -5.97 16.48
N SER A 97 1.53 -7.12 16.00
CA SER A 97 2.71 -7.20 15.13
C SER A 97 2.45 -6.53 13.79
N ALA A 98 1.28 -6.74 13.18
CA ALA A 98 0.93 -6.09 11.91
C ALA A 98 0.92 -4.55 12.04
N GLU A 99 0.32 -4.00 13.10
CA GLU A 99 0.33 -2.56 13.37
C GLU A 99 1.75 -2.02 13.59
N THR A 100 2.59 -2.77 14.31
CA THR A 100 3.99 -2.40 14.58
C THR A 100 4.81 -2.33 13.29
N GLU A 101 4.72 -3.36 12.45
CA GLU A 101 5.47 -3.41 11.19
C GLU A 101 4.94 -2.36 10.19
N LEU A 102 3.62 -2.14 10.14
CA LEU A 102 3.03 -1.08 9.30
C LEU A 102 3.49 0.32 9.74
N SER A 103 3.53 0.60 11.03
CA SER A 103 4.04 1.87 11.56
C SER A 103 5.54 2.06 11.24
N ALA A 104 6.31 0.98 11.27
CA ALA A 104 7.72 0.99 10.87
C ALA A 104 7.87 1.33 9.37
N LEU A 105 7.03 0.77 8.49
CA LEU A 105 7.02 1.11 7.06
C LEU A 105 6.66 2.59 6.84
N GLN A 106 5.62 3.09 7.50
CA GLN A 106 5.19 4.50 7.38
C GLN A 106 6.25 5.49 7.86
N SER A 107 7.07 5.10 8.83
CA SER A 107 8.13 5.93 9.39
C SER A 107 9.47 5.79 8.66
N SER A 108 9.56 4.90 7.67
CA SER A 108 10.80 4.65 6.94
C SER A 108 11.14 5.81 6.00
N ALA A 109 12.42 6.13 5.86
CA ALA A 109 12.88 7.15 4.91
C ALA A 109 12.74 6.71 3.44
N SER A 110 12.47 5.43 3.16
CA SER A 110 12.07 4.93 1.84
C SER A 110 10.55 4.84 1.67
N ALA A 111 9.76 5.37 2.60
CA ALA A 111 8.32 5.41 2.48
C ALA A 111 7.90 6.20 1.22
N HIS A 112 7.29 5.48 0.28
CA HIS A 112 6.53 6.07 -0.81
C HIS A 112 5.12 6.33 -0.29
N HIS A 113 4.90 7.55 0.23
CA HIS A 113 3.70 7.92 0.97
C HIS A 113 2.37 7.54 0.29
N PRO A 114 2.17 7.75 -1.03
CA PRO A 114 0.91 7.35 -1.66
C PRO A 114 0.60 5.85 -1.49
N GLU A 115 1.60 5.00 -1.69
CA GLU A 115 1.46 3.55 -1.63
C GLU A 115 1.40 3.04 -0.18
N VAL A 116 2.23 3.57 0.73
CA VAL A 116 2.20 3.13 2.13
C VAL A 116 0.96 3.64 2.87
N ASP A 117 0.41 4.80 2.51
CA ASP A 117 -0.85 5.30 3.04
C ASP A 117 -2.04 4.49 2.48
N GLY A 118 -1.98 4.11 1.20
CA GLY A 118 -2.93 3.20 0.57
C GLY A 118 -2.95 1.82 1.25
N LEU A 119 -1.76 1.28 1.55
CA LEU A 119 -1.59 0.05 2.34
C LEU A 119 -2.19 0.18 3.74
N ALA A 120 -1.88 1.28 4.46
CA ALA A 120 -2.39 1.50 5.80
C ALA A 120 -3.92 1.64 5.83
N ASP A 121 -4.50 2.30 4.84
CA ASP A 121 -5.96 2.39 4.73
C ASP A 121 -6.60 1.04 4.42
N ALA A 122 -6.04 0.27 3.48
CA ALA A 122 -6.56 -1.06 3.17
C ALA A 122 -6.45 -2.02 4.36
N ALA A 123 -5.35 -1.97 5.12
CA ALA A 123 -5.19 -2.75 6.35
C ALA A 123 -6.26 -2.39 7.39
N ARG A 124 -6.52 -1.08 7.58
CA ARG A 124 -7.58 -0.59 8.47
C ARG A 124 -8.96 -1.10 8.05
N ARG A 125 -9.28 -1.07 6.75
CA ARG A 125 -10.57 -1.57 6.23
C ARG A 125 -10.69 -3.08 6.37
N ALA A 126 -9.63 -3.83 6.08
CA ALA A 126 -9.62 -5.29 6.23
C ALA A 126 -9.83 -5.73 7.68
N ARG A 127 -9.30 -4.98 8.65
CA ARG A 127 -9.52 -5.22 10.08
C ARG A 127 -10.97 -5.01 10.49
N HIS A 128 -11.61 -3.98 9.96
CA HIS A 128 -12.98 -3.60 10.32
C HIS A 128 -14.02 -4.09 9.32
N CYS A 129 -13.70 -5.11 8.52
CA CYS A 129 -14.64 -5.64 7.52
C CYS A 129 -15.76 -6.46 8.19
N THR A 130 -16.88 -6.59 7.49
CA THR A 130 -18.01 -7.43 7.90
C THR A 130 -18.20 -8.58 6.91
N GLU A 131 -18.54 -9.77 7.39
CA GLU A 131 -18.88 -10.93 6.54
C GLU A 131 -20.25 -10.77 5.85
#